data_AF-A0A0R1QG85-F1
#
_entry.id   AF-A0A0R1QG85-F1
#
_cell.length_a   1.000
_cell.length_b   1.000
_cell.length_c   1.000
_cell.angle_alpha   90.00
_cell.angle_beta   90.00
_cell.angle_gamma   90.00
#
_symmetry.space_group_name_H-M   'P 1'
#
loop_
_entity.id
_entity.type
_entity.pdbx_description
1 polymer ?
#
loop_
_entity_poly.entity_id
_entity_poly.type
_entity_poly.pdbx_seq_one_letter_code
_entity_poly.pdbx_strand_id
1 'polypeptide(L)'
;MARKKSITDTQILDMAYQIVIESGFKVFTARNIARHLNCSTQPIYLEFNSMGELKKAVMMRLRKDLKNQLGQRYTSDPLVDLGLAFADFVVSEPLLYNAVFVQGHFGVDEIRDFLDQQTDSMLMDYQPVAGLSAEQRHDLLNALWIGACGQIPGLRV
;
A
#
# COMPACT_ATOMS: atom_id res chain seq x y z
N MET A 1 19.25 23.66 30.32
CA MET A 1 18.72 22.28 30.20
C MET A 1 18.64 21.94 28.72
N ALA A 2 19.27 20.85 28.28
CA ALA A 2 19.19 20.40 26.89
C ALA A 2 17.75 19.95 26.58
N ARG A 3 17.16 20.53 25.53
CA ARG A 3 15.81 20.18 25.06
C ARG A 3 15.79 18.68 24.75
N LYS A 4 15.04 17.89 25.51
CA LYS A 4 14.82 16.46 25.24
C LYS A 4 14.31 16.37 23.81
N LYS A 5 15.02 15.68 22.89
CA LYS A 5 14.58 15.53 21.49
C LYS A 5 13.15 14.95 21.51
N SER A 6 12.17 15.72 21.05
CA SER A 6 10.80 15.19 20.90
C SER A 6 10.81 14.29 19.68
N ILE A 7 10.29 13.08 19.83
CA ILE A 7 10.01 12.22 18.70
C ILE A 7 8.80 12.81 17.98
N THR A 8 8.94 13.04 16.68
CA THR A 8 7.88 13.64 15.85
C THR A 8 6.90 12.58 15.33
N ASP A 9 5.69 13.00 14.97
CA ASP A 9 4.72 12.23 14.19
C ASP A 9 5.33 11.46 13.01
N THR A 10 6.21 12.09 12.24
CA THR A 10 6.84 11.55 11.03
C THR A 10 7.75 10.38 11.37
N GLN A 11 8.61 10.54 12.37
CA GLN A 11 9.47 9.45 12.87
C GLN A 11 8.66 8.25 13.40
N ILE A 12 7.53 8.51 14.07
CA ILE A 12 6.63 7.46 14.53
C ILE A 12 6.00 6.75 13.34
N LEU A 13 5.49 7.50 12.36
CA LEU A 13 4.88 6.95 11.15
C LEU A 13 5.88 6.15 10.31
N ASP A 14 7.10 6.65 10.13
CA ASP A 14 8.18 5.95 9.41
C ASP A 14 8.49 4.61 10.06
N MET A 15 8.70 4.59 11.37
CA MET A 15 9.00 3.36 12.09
C MET A 15 7.81 2.39 12.09
N ALA A 16 6.60 2.92 12.30
CA ALA A 16 5.38 2.13 12.27
C ALA A 16 5.15 1.51 10.87
N TYR A 17 5.40 2.26 9.80
CA TYR A 17 5.31 1.78 8.43
C TYR A 17 6.32 0.66 8.14
N GLN A 18 7.59 0.85 8.54
CA GLN A 18 8.64 -0.14 8.36
C GLN A 18 8.32 -1.46 9.08
N ILE A 19 7.84 -1.38 10.33
CA ILE A 19 7.45 -2.56 11.11
C ILE A 19 6.34 -3.35 10.40
N VAL A 20 5.38 -2.68 9.77
CA VAL A 20 4.30 -3.36 9.04
C VAL A 20 4.81 -3.97 7.74
N ILE A 21 5.72 -3.31 7.02
CA ILE A 21 6.39 -3.91 5.85
C ILE A 21 7.08 -5.21 6.26
N GLU A 22 7.86 -5.18 7.34
CA GLU A 22 8.67 -6.33 7.75
C GLU A 22 7.89 -7.47 8.39
N SER A 23 6.81 -7.18 9.13
CA SER A 23 6.19 -8.16 10.03
C SER A 23 4.66 -8.08 10.14
N GLY A 24 4.04 -7.16 9.39
CA GLY A 24 2.60 -6.96 9.36
C GLY A 24 2.01 -6.36 10.64
N PHE A 25 0.69 -6.16 10.62
CA PHE A 25 -0.01 -5.51 11.73
C PHE A 25 -0.06 -6.30 13.05
N LYS A 26 0.31 -7.59 13.05
CA LYS A 26 0.32 -8.41 14.27
C LYS A 26 1.26 -7.86 15.35
N VAL A 27 2.37 -7.25 14.94
CA VAL A 27 3.37 -6.67 15.86
C VAL A 27 3.24 -5.14 16.00
N PHE A 28 2.18 -4.56 15.41
CA PHE A 28 1.90 -3.13 15.40
C PHE A 28 1.32 -2.66 16.73
N THR A 29 2.19 -2.43 17.70
CA THR A 29 1.80 -1.98 19.04
C THR A 29 2.62 -0.78 19.45
N ALA A 30 2.04 0.11 20.26
CA ALA A 30 2.75 1.27 20.80
C ALA A 30 4.08 0.87 21.47
N ARG A 31 4.07 -0.22 22.24
CA ARG A 31 5.27 -0.74 22.92
C ARG A 31 6.34 -1.18 21.92
N ASN A 32 5.96 -1.90 20.87
CA ASN A 32 6.93 -2.37 19.88
C ASN A 32 7.53 -1.20 19.08
N ILE A 33 6.70 -0.24 18.65
CA ILE A 33 7.15 0.96 17.93
C ILE A 33 8.08 1.80 18.83
N ALA A 34 7.67 2.06 20.09
CA ALA A 34 8.46 2.83 21.04
C ALA A 34 9.82 2.19 21.34
N ARG A 35 9.88 0.85 21.40
CA ARG A 35 11.12 0.10 21.55
C ARG A 35 12.08 0.35 20.38
N HIS A 36 11.60 0.32 19.14
CA HIS A 36 12.44 0.61 17.97
C HIS A 36 12.90 2.08 17.92
N LEU A 37 12.09 2.99 18.45
CA LEU A 37 12.43 4.42 18.57
C LEU A 37 13.26 4.75 19.82
N ASN A 38 13.58 3.76 20.65
CA ASN A 38 14.27 3.92 21.94
C ASN A 38 13.59 4.95 22.87
N CYS A 39 12.25 4.86 22.99
CA CYS A 39 11.45 5.75 23.82
C CYS A 39 10.38 5.02 24.65
N SER A 40 9.67 5.76 25.51
CA SER A 40 8.43 5.27 26.13
C SER A 40 7.28 5.31 25.11
N THR A 41 6.12 4.73 25.44
CA THR A 41 4.93 4.81 24.57
C THR A 41 4.28 6.20 24.56
N GLN A 42 4.65 7.07 25.50
CA GLN A 42 4.03 8.39 25.67
C GLN A 42 4.11 9.30 24.43
N PRO A 43 5.26 9.44 23.73
CA PRO A 43 5.34 10.27 22.52
C PRO A 43 4.37 9.83 21.42
N ILE A 44 4.12 8.53 21.29
CA ILE A 44 3.15 8.02 20.30
C ILE A 44 1.75 8.57 20.58
N TYR A 45 1.33 8.59 21.85
CA TYR A 45 0.02 9.10 22.25
C TYR A 45 -0.07 10.63 22.32
N LEU A 46 1.05 11.34 22.24
CA LEU A 46 1.07 12.80 22.09
C LEU A 46 0.87 13.21 20.63
N GLU A 47 1.41 12.43 19.69
CA GLU A 47 1.33 12.71 18.25
C GLU A 47 0.11 12.04 17.58
N PHE A 48 -0.41 10.93 18.14
CA PHE A 48 -1.58 10.20 17.65
C PHE A 48 -2.56 9.89 18.80
N ASN A 49 -3.83 10.23 18.61
CA ASN A 49 -4.90 10.01 19.60
C ASN A 49 -5.12 8.52 19.91
N SER A 50 -4.80 7.62 18.97
CA SER A 50 -4.90 6.17 19.18
C SER A 50 -4.02 5.36 18.22
N MET A 51 -3.80 4.08 18.55
CA MET A 51 -3.19 3.13 17.60
C MET A 51 -4.03 2.95 16.32
N GLY A 52 -5.34 3.16 16.39
CA GLY A 52 -6.21 3.14 15.21
C GLY A 52 -5.95 4.31 14.27
N GLU A 53 -5.68 5.50 14.80
CA GLU A 53 -5.28 6.66 14.01
C GLU A 53 -3.91 6.45 13.35
N LEU A 54 -2.93 5.92 14.09
CA LEU A 54 -1.63 5.57 13.52
C LEU A 54 -1.75 4.49 12.43
N LYS A 55 -2.61 3.47 12.63
CA LYS A 55 -2.92 2.48 11.58
C LYS A 55 -3.50 3.15 10.33
N LYS A 56 -4.43 4.09 10.48
CA LYS A 56 -4.98 4.84 9.34
C LYS A 56 -3.91 5.65 8.62
N ALA A 57 -3.01 6.32 9.35
CA ALA A 57 -1.90 7.06 8.77
C ALA A 57 -0.95 6.15 7.96
N VAL A 58 -0.63 4.96 8.49
CA VAL A 58 0.13 3.92 7.79
C VAL A 58 -0.58 3.46 6.50
N MET A 59 -1.88 3.19 6.55
CA MET A 59 -2.65 2.80 5.37
C MET A 59 -2.76 3.93 4.33
N MET A 60 -2.88 5.19 4.77
CA MET A 60 -2.90 6.33 3.87
C MET A 60 -1.55 6.51 3.16
N ARG A 61 -0.43 6.35 3.88
CA ARG A 61 0.91 6.35 3.27
C ARG A 61 1.05 5.24 2.23
N LEU A 62 0.67 4.01 2.58
CA LEU A 62 0.71 2.90 1.64
C LEU A 62 -0.08 3.20 0.35
N ARG A 63 -1.32 3.68 0.48
CA ARG A 63 -2.15 4.04 -0.67
C ARG A 63 -1.49 5.10 -1.55
N LYS A 64 -0.87 6.11 -0.93
CA LYS A 64 -0.11 7.14 -1.65
C LYS A 64 1.08 6.52 -2.40
N ASP A 65 1.84 5.65 -1.75
CA ASP A 65 3.01 5.02 -2.35
C ASP A 65 2.60 4.12 -3.52
N LEU A 66 1.59 3.25 -3.34
CA LEU A 66 1.03 2.43 -4.41
C LEU A 66 0.48 3.27 -5.57
N LYS A 67 -0.25 4.35 -5.29
CA LYS A 67 -0.75 5.25 -6.33
C LYS A 67 0.39 5.89 -7.13
N ASN A 68 1.45 6.31 -6.46
CA ASN A 68 2.60 6.91 -7.12
C ASN A 68 3.33 5.88 -7.99
N GLN A 69 3.54 4.66 -7.48
CA GLN A 69 4.25 3.61 -8.20
C GLN A 69 3.45 3.10 -9.41
N LEU A 70 2.15 2.84 -9.23
CA LEU A 70 1.29 2.27 -10.28
C LEU A 70 0.68 3.31 -11.21
N GLY A 71 0.79 4.60 -10.88
CA GLY A 71 0.32 5.72 -11.69
C GLY A 71 1.36 6.27 -12.67
N GLN A 72 2.54 5.65 -12.78
CA GLN A 72 3.57 6.06 -13.72
C GLN A 72 3.09 5.91 -15.17
N ARG A 73 3.53 6.84 -16.03
CA ARG A 73 3.17 6.88 -17.45
C ARG A 73 4.42 6.74 -18.31
N TYR A 74 4.40 5.77 -19.21
CA TYR A 74 5.54 5.44 -20.10
C TYR A 74 5.16 5.61 -21.57
N THR A 75 3.87 5.52 -21.89
CA THR A 75 3.29 5.50 -23.23
C THR A 75 2.00 6.34 -23.25
N SER A 76 1.28 6.31 -24.37
CA SER A 76 -0.07 6.89 -24.47
C SER A 76 -1.19 5.91 -24.11
N ASP A 77 -0.86 4.65 -23.83
CA ASP A 77 -1.84 3.62 -23.51
C ASP A 77 -1.84 3.33 -21.99
N PRO A 78 -2.92 3.66 -21.27
CA PRO A 78 -2.98 3.52 -19.82
C PRO A 78 -2.94 2.06 -19.34
N LEU A 79 -3.35 1.07 -20.15
CA LEU A 79 -3.24 -0.34 -19.79
C LEU A 79 -1.79 -0.83 -19.91
N VAL A 80 -1.11 -0.44 -20.99
CA VAL A 80 0.32 -0.74 -21.16
C VAL A 80 1.13 -0.10 -20.04
N ASP A 81 0.83 1.17 -19.72
CA ASP A 81 1.48 1.90 -18.63
C ASP A 81 1.28 1.24 -17.28
N LEU A 82 0.07 0.76 -16.97
CA LEU A 82 -0.19 0.06 -15.72
C LEU A 82 0.67 -1.21 -15.59
N GLY A 83 0.78 -1.98 -16.68
CA GLY A 83 1.63 -3.17 -16.71
C GLY A 83 3.12 -2.85 -16.52
N LEU A 84 3.61 -1.80 -17.19
CA LEU A 84 5.01 -1.34 -17.05
C LEU A 84 5.29 -0.78 -15.66
N ALA A 85 4.39 0.05 -15.13
CA ALA A 85 4.49 0.62 -13.79
C ALA A 85 4.51 -0.48 -12.72
N PHE A 86 3.70 -1.52 -12.90
CA PHE A 86 3.73 -2.67 -12.02
C PHE A 86 5.04 -3.45 -12.11
N ALA A 87 5.54 -3.72 -13.32
CA ALA A 87 6.82 -4.40 -13.52
C ALA A 87 7.99 -3.61 -12.90
N ASP A 88 7.99 -2.29 -13.05
CA ASP A 88 8.96 -1.39 -12.42
C ASP A 88 8.86 -1.46 -10.89
N PHE A 89 7.65 -1.37 -10.34
CA PHE A 89 7.40 -1.49 -8.89
C PHE A 89 7.95 -2.79 -8.28
N VAL A 90 7.77 -3.92 -8.95
CA VAL A 90 8.30 -5.22 -8.49
C VAL A 90 9.83 -5.18 -8.35
N VAL A 91 10.51 -4.49 -9.26
CA VAL A 91 11.97 -4.39 -9.32
C VAL A 91 12.49 -3.31 -8.36
N SER A 92 11.83 -2.15 -8.31
CA SER A 92 12.30 -0.99 -7.55
C SER A 92 12.00 -1.10 -6.06
N GLU A 93 10.89 -1.73 -5.68
CA GLU A 93 10.38 -1.79 -4.30
C GLU A 93 10.06 -3.23 -3.86
N PRO A 94 11.01 -4.18 -3.95
CA PRO A 94 10.75 -5.61 -3.75
C PRO A 94 10.25 -5.95 -2.34
N LEU A 95 10.67 -5.22 -1.32
CA LEU A 95 10.22 -5.40 0.06
C LEU A 95 8.75 -4.99 0.23
N LEU A 96 8.36 -3.86 -0.36
CA LEU A 96 6.99 -3.40 -0.30
C LEU A 96 6.08 -4.30 -1.13
N TYR A 97 6.51 -4.72 -2.32
CA TYR A 97 5.82 -5.72 -3.13
C TYR A 97 5.57 -6.99 -2.32
N ASN A 98 6.60 -7.53 -1.66
CA ASN A 98 6.46 -8.74 -0.86
C ASN A 98 5.47 -8.55 0.30
N ALA A 99 5.60 -7.46 1.04
CA ALA A 99 4.71 -7.16 2.16
C ALA A 99 3.24 -7.04 1.74
N VAL A 100 2.98 -6.36 0.62
CA VAL A 100 1.62 -6.09 0.14
C VAL A 100 1.02 -7.31 -0.55
N PHE A 101 1.72 -7.88 -1.54
CA PHE A 101 1.14 -8.85 -2.47
C PHE A 101 1.45 -10.30 -2.14
N VAL A 102 2.56 -10.58 -1.46
CA VAL A 102 2.96 -11.96 -1.12
C VAL A 102 2.52 -12.31 0.29
N GLN A 103 2.85 -11.47 1.27
CA GLN A 103 2.56 -11.73 2.68
C GLN A 103 1.19 -11.22 3.14
N GLY A 104 0.58 -10.30 2.38
CA GLY A 104 -0.71 -9.70 2.73
C GLY A 104 -0.67 -8.91 4.04
N HIS A 105 0.46 -8.30 4.40
CA HIS A 105 0.66 -7.58 5.67
C HIS A 105 -0.32 -6.44 5.89
N PHE A 106 -0.85 -5.86 4.80
CA PHE A 106 -1.77 -4.74 4.81
C PHE A 106 -3.24 -5.12 4.58
N GLY A 107 -3.57 -6.42 4.54
CA GLY A 107 -4.92 -6.91 4.30
C GLY A 107 -5.23 -6.99 2.81
N VAL A 108 -5.42 -8.22 2.30
CA VAL A 108 -5.61 -8.49 0.87
C VAL A 108 -6.83 -7.76 0.30
N ASP A 109 -7.97 -7.83 0.98
CA ASP A 109 -9.22 -7.22 0.51
C ASP A 109 -9.15 -5.69 0.50
N GLU A 110 -8.58 -5.07 1.56
CA GLU A 110 -8.44 -3.61 1.66
C GLU A 110 -7.53 -3.04 0.55
N ILE A 111 -6.50 -3.79 0.15
CA ILE A 111 -5.59 -3.41 -0.94
C ILE A 111 -6.23 -3.62 -2.29
N ARG A 112 -6.92 -4.75 -2.48
CA ARG A 112 -7.63 -5.03 -3.73
C ARG A 112 -8.67 -3.95 -4.03
N ASP A 113 -9.54 -3.65 -3.07
CA ASP A 113 -10.57 -2.61 -3.21
C ASP A 113 -9.96 -1.25 -3.59
N PHE A 114 -8.82 -0.90 -2.99
CA PHE A 114 -8.12 0.33 -3.30
C PHE A 114 -7.57 0.34 -4.74
N LEU A 115 -6.94 -0.75 -5.18
CA LEU A 115 -6.33 -0.84 -6.50
C LEU A 115 -7.37 -0.95 -7.61
N ASP A 116 -8.48 -1.64 -7.38
CA ASP A 116 -9.63 -1.65 -8.29
C ASP A 116 -10.15 -0.23 -8.49
N GLN A 117 -10.36 0.53 -7.40
CA GLN A 117 -10.78 1.93 -7.48
C GLN A 117 -9.76 2.82 -8.21
N GLN A 118 -8.45 2.62 -7.99
CA GLN A 118 -7.42 3.39 -8.69
C GLN A 118 -7.43 3.06 -10.18
N THR A 119 -7.53 1.79 -10.54
CA THR A 119 -7.48 1.35 -11.94
C THR A 119 -8.74 1.79 -12.69
N ASP A 120 -9.91 1.68 -12.08
CA ASP A 120 -11.15 2.25 -12.63
C ASP A 120 -11.03 3.74 -12.90
N SER A 121 -10.44 4.50 -11.95
CA SER A 121 -10.19 5.93 -12.15
C SER A 121 -9.20 6.21 -13.28
N MET A 122 -8.21 5.35 -13.52
CA MET A 122 -7.24 5.51 -14.62
C MET A 122 -7.85 5.19 -15.99
N LEU A 123 -8.84 4.31 -16.03
CA LEU A 123 -9.45 3.82 -17.26
C LEU A 123 -10.77 4.52 -17.61
N MET A 124 -11.25 5.45 -16.78
CA MET A 124 -12.54 6.13 -16.94
C MET A 124 -12.75 6.74 -18.34
N ASP A 125 -11.70 7.33 -18.94
CA ASP A 125 -11.75 7.96 -20.27
C ASP A 125 -11.10 7.11 -21.38
N TYR A 126 -10.70 5.88 -21.08
CA TYR A 126 -9.98 5.02 -22.03
C TYR A 126 -10.97 4.32 -22.97
N GLN A 127 -11.05 4.81 -24.20
CA GLN A 127 -12.02 4.36 -25.23
C GLN A 127 -12.08 2.84 -25.43
N PRO A 128 -10.96 2.08 -25.44
CA PRO A 128 -11.00 0.63 -25.60
C PRO A 128 -11.76 -0.12 -24.51
N VAL A 129 -11.94 0.46 -23.32
CA VAL A 129 -12.76 -0.14 -22.24
C VAL A 129 -14.13 0.50 -22.07
N ALA A 130 -14.44 1.57 -22.81
CA ALA A 130 -15.70 2.31 -22.68
C ALA A 130 -16.94 1.46 -23.03
N GLY A 131 -16.77 0.46 -23.89
CA GLY A 131 -17.82 -0.48 -24.28
C GLY A 131 -17.98 -1.71 -23.37
N LEU A 132 -17.12 -1.89 -22.36
CA LEU A 132 -17.15 -3.06 -21.48
C LEU A 132 -18.25 -2.92 -20.42
N SER A 133 -18.97 -4.01 -20.18
CA SER A 133 -19.86 -4.13 -19.02
C SER A 133 -19.07 -4.04 -17.70
N ALA A 134 -19.75 -3.78 -16.58
CA ALA A 134 -19.09 -3.77 -15.27
C ALA A 134 -18.41 -5.12 -14.96
N GLU A 135 -19.02 -6.23 -15.37
CA GLU A 135 -18.47 -7.58 -15.22
C GLU A 135 -17.20 -7.76 -16.08
N GLN A 136 -17.24 -7.34 -17.35
CA GLN A 136 -16.07 -7.43 -18.23
C GLN A 136 -14.89 -6.55 -17.76
N ARG A 137 -15.19 -5.39 -17.18
CA ARG A 137 -14.15 -4.55 -16.56
C ARG A 137 -13.56 -5.24 -15.34
N HIS A 138 -14.40 -5.80 -14.48
CA HIS A 138 -13.94 -6.58 -13.33
C HIS A 138 -13.07 -7.76 -13.74
N ASP A 139 -13.45 -8.50 -14.78
CA ASP A 139 -12.67 -9.62 -15.33
C ASP A 139 -11.34 -9.16 -15.93
N LEU A 140 -11.34 -8.02 -16.65
CA LEU A 140 -10.12 -7.42 -17.16
C LEU A 140 -9.16 -7.04 -16.02
N LEU A 141 -9.67 -6.37 -14.98
CA LEU A 141 -8.89 -6.00 -13.79
C LEU A 141 -8.32 -7.24 -13.10
N ASN A 142 -9.12 -8.29 -12.95
CA ASN A 142 -8.66 -9.57 -12.40
C ASN A 142 -7.59 -10.22 -13.29
N ALA A 143 -7.74 -10.21 -14.61
CA ALA A 143 -6.76 -10.77 -15.53
C ALA A 143 -5.43 -10.01 -15.47
N LEU A 144 -5.48 -8.68 -15.43
CA LEU A 144 -4.31 -7.83 -15.21
C LEU A 144 -3.66 -8.15 -13.85
N TRP A 145 -4.48 -8.34 -12.81
CA TRP A 145 -4.02 -8.71 -11.48
C TRP A 145 -3.27 -10.04 -11.45
N ILE A 146 -3.82 -11.06 -12.10
CA ILE A 146 -3.22 -12.38 -12.22
C ILE A 146 -1.92 -12.31 -13.00
N GLY A 147 -1.91 -11.61 -14.13
CA GLY A 147 -0.72 -11.45 -14.97
C GLY A 147 0.39 -10.67 -14.26
N ALA A 148 0.03 -9.66 -13.47
CA ALA A 148 0.94 -8.81 -12.71
C ALA A 148 1.49 -9.52 -11.46
N CYS A 149 0.61 -10.06 -10.61
CA CYS A 149 0.97 -10.60 -9.30
C CYS A 149 1.28 -12.11 -9.30
N GLY A 150 0.96 -12.84 -10.38
CA GLY A 150 1.07 -14.30 -10.43
C GLY A 150 0.11 -15.04 -9.50
N GLN A 151 -0.87 -14.36 -8.90
CA GLN A 151 -1.84 -14.93 -7.96
C GLN A 151 -3.25 -14.93 -8.55
N ILE A 152 -3.90 -16.09 -8.50
CA ILE A 152 -5.31 -16.27 -8.85
C ILE A 152 -6.16 -15.87 -7.64
N PRO A 153 -7.11 -14.93 -7.76
CA PRO A 153 -8.04 -14.61 -6.67
C PRO A 153 -8.76 -15.88 -6.18
N GLY A 154 -8.58 -16.24 -4.91
CA GLY A 154 -9.20 -17.41 -4.29
C GLY A 154 -8.32 -18.64 -4.11
N LEU A 155 -7.10 -18.67 -4.66
CA LEU A 155 -6.09 -19.69 -4.36
C LEU A 155 -5.09 -19.14 -3.35
N ARG A 156 -5.31 -19.48 -2.07
CA ARG A 156 -4.24 -19.43 -1.07
C ARG A 156 -3.28 -20.58 -1.38
N VAL A 157 -2.01 -20.26 -1.63
CA VAL A 157 -0.91 -21.23 -1.48
C VAL A 157 -0.63 -21.39 0.01
#